data_AF-A0A218XE27-F1
#
_entry.id   AF-A0A218XE27-F1
#
_cell.length_a   1.000
_cell.length_b   1.000
_cell.length_c   1.000
_cell.angle_alpha   90.00
_cell.angle_beta   90.00
_cell.angle_gamma   90.00
#
_symmetry.space_group_name_H-M   'P 1'
#
loop_
_entity.id
_entity.type
_entity.pdbx_description
1 polymer ?
#
loop_
_entity_poly.entity_id
_entity_poly.type
_entity_poly.pdbx_seq_one_letter_code
_entity_poly.pdbx_strand_id
1 'polypeptide(L)'
;MAPKGNGIVEWTDELESAFVDIMVDKFQRTHTSSWKMKDWEQISRELEEKFPGVILGIDKVKIKAQRLKTQYTQFTELIRHTGVGWDGPTNTVKANPDI
;
A
#
# COMPACT_ATOMS: atom_id res chain seq x y z
N MET A 1 -19.08 -1.11 21.33
CA MET A 1 -17.83 -1.72 20.80
C MET A 1 -18.24 -2.85 19.89
N ALA A 2 -17.93 -2.78 18.59
CA ALA A 2 -18.23 -3.88 17.66
C ALA A 2 -17.22 -5.03 17.87
N PRO A 3 -17.64 -6.30 17.77
CA PRO A 3 -16.75 -7.42 17.97
C PRO A 3 -15.70 -7.44 16.85
N LYS A 4 -14.41 -7.55 17.23
CA LYS A 4 -13.31 -7.75 16.29
C LYS A 4 -13.56 -9.10 15.59
N GLY A 5 -13.88 -9.07 14.30
CA GLY A 5 -14.14 -10.27 13.52
C GLY A 5 -12.89 -11.15 13.44
N ASN A 6 -13.04 -12.43 13.75
CA ASN A 6 -12.08 -13.48 13.43
C ASN A 6 -11.76 -13.40 11.92
N GLY A 7 -10.60 -12.86 11.53
CA GLY A 7 -10.18 -12.75 10.13
C GLY A 7 -9.50 -11.43 9.74
N ILE A 8 -9.51 -10.42 10.63
CA ILE A 8 -8.78 -9.17 10.41
C ILE A 8 -7.27 -9.45 10.58
N VAL A 9 -6.51 -9.34 9.49
CA VAL A 9 -5.05 -9.29 9.55
C VAL A 9 -4.64 -7.90 10.02
N GLU A 10 -3.79 -7.87 11.03
CA GLU A 10 -3.08 -6.67 11.42
C GLU A 10 -1.95 -6.43 10.42
N TRP A 11 -2.05 -5.33 9.68
CA TRP A 11 -1.00 -4.91 8.74
C TRP A 11 0.03 -4.11 9.53
N THR A 12 1.13 -4.76 9.92
CA THR A 12 2.27 -4.05 10.50
C THR A 12 3.00 -3.23 9.43
N ASP A 13 3.81 -2.27 9.86
CA ASP A 13 4.58 -1.41 8.95
C ASP A 13 5.54 -2.24 8.09
N GLU A 14 6.14 -3.30 8.64
CA GLU A 14 7.03 -4.20 7.91
C GLU A 14 6.28 -5.02 6.85
N LEU A 15 5.09 -5.52 7.18
CA LEU A 15 4.26 -6.29 6.25
C LEU A 15 3.76 -5.40 5.11
N GLU A 16 3.33 -4.17 5.43
CA GLU A 16 2.92 -3.18 4.44
C GLU A 16 4.09 -2.77 3.54
N SER A 17 5.27 -2.48 4.11
CA SER A 17 6.46 -2.14 3.34
C SER A 17 6.83 -3.26 2.38
N ALA A 18 6.90 -4.50 2.86
CA ALA A 18 7.20 -5.65 2.02
C ALA A 18 6.16 -5.85 0.89
N PHE A 19 4.89 -5.57 1.17
CA PHE A 19 3.84 -5.60 0.15
C PHE A 19 4.06 -4.54 -0.93
N VAL A 20 4.35 -3.30 -0.54
CA VAL A 20 4.66 -2.20 -1.46
C VAL A 20 5.90 -2.53 -2.30
N ASP A 21 6.95 -3.07 -1.68
CA ASP A 21 8.19 -3.45 -2.38
C ASP A 21 7.92 -4.49 -3.48
N ILE A 22 7.12 -5.53 -3.19
CA ILE A 22 6.72 -6.53 -4.20
C ILE A 22 5.93 -5.86 -5.34
N MET A 23 5.01 -4.94 -5.00
CA MET A 23 4.23 -4.24 -6.02
C MET A 23 5.12 -3.37 -6.93
N VAL A 24 6.09 -2.68 -6.35
CA VAL A 24 7.04 -1.80 -7.06
C VAL A 24 8.01 -2.60 -7.91
N ASP A 25 8.64 -3.65 -7.39
CA ASP A 25 9.55 -4.52 -8.13
C ASP A 25 8.86 -5.09 -9.38
N LYS A 26 7.64 -5.57 -9.23
CA LYS A 26 6.91 -6.09 -10.38
C LYS A 26 6.58 -5.01 -11.41
N PHE A 27 6.15 -3.84 -10.96
CA PHE A 27 5.92 -2.71 -11.86
C PHE A 27 7.19 -2.33 -12.61
N GLN A 28 8.34 -2.27 -11.94
CA GLN A 28 9.63 -1.97 -12.58
C GLN A 28 10.03 -3.03 -13.63
N ARG A 29 9.73 -4.31 -13.39
CA ARG A 29 10.04 -5.39 -14.35
C ARG A 29 9.10 -5.42 -15.55
N THR A 30 7.81 -5.16 -15.34
CA THR A 30 6.76 -5.40 -16.34
C THR A 30 6.18 -4.12 -16.94
N HIS A 31 6.47 -2.98 -16.34
CA HIS A 31 5.92 -1.66 -16.68
C HIS A 31 4.38 -1.63 -16.73
N THR A 32 3.73 -2.51 -15.97
CA THR A 32 2.27 -2.58 -15.91
C THR A 32 1.76 -2.60 -14.48
N SER A 33 0.67 -1.88 -14.26
CA SER A 33 -0.09 -1.87 -13.00
C SER A 33 -1.33 -2.79 -13.08
N SER A 34 -1.40 -3.65 -14.10
CA SER A 34 -2.49 -4.60 -14.28
C SER A 34 -2.14 -5.93 -13.61
N TRP A 35 -2.99 -6.36 -12.68
CA TRP A 35 -2.76 -7.54 -11.86
C TRP A 35 -3.79 -8.63 -12.17
N LYS A 36 -3.30 -9.81 -12.59
CA LYS A 36 -4.10 -11.01 -12.81
C LYS A 36 -4.29 -11.79 -11.50
N MET A 37 -5.23 -12.73 -11.47
CA MET A 37 -5.50 -13.54 -10.28
C MET A 37 -4.24 -14.26 -9.75
N LYS A 38 -3.45 -14.87 -10.66
CA LYS A 38 -2.17 -15.52 -10.32
C LYS A 38 -1.16 -14.58 -9.69
N ASP A 39 -1.22 -13.31 -10.05
CA ASP A 39 -0.31 -12.31 -9.50
C ASP A 39 -0.64 -12.03 -8.04
N TRP A 40 -1.94 -11.89 -7.72
CA TRP A 40 -2.38 -11.70 -6.35
C TRP A 40 -2.12 -12.91 -5.47
N GLU A 41 -2.30 -14.11 -6.03
CA GLU A 41 -1.99 -15.37 -5.36
C GLU A 41 -0.49 -15.46 -5.02
N GLN A 42 0.36 -15.11 -5.98
CA GLN A 42 1.81 -15.07 -5.79
C GLN A 42 2.20 -14.05 -4.70
N ILE A 43 1.66 -12.83 -4.74
CA ILE A 43 1.96 -11.81 -3.72
C ILE A 43 1.54 -12.29 -2.33
N SER A 44 0.34 -12.88 -2.20
CA SER A 44 -0.13 -13.45 -0.94
C SER A 44 0.85 -14.49 -0.41
N ARG A 45 1.26 -15.44 -1.26
CA ARG A 45 2.19 -16.49 -0.89
C ARG A 45 3.55 -15.94 -0.48
N GLU A 46 4.12 -15.01 -1.25
CA GLU A 46 5.43 -14.42 -0.93
C GLU A 46 5.41 -13.66 0.40
N LEU A 47 4.29 -13.00 0.75
CA LEU A 47 4.14 -12.35 2.04
C LEU A 47 3.97 -13.35 3.19
N GLU A 48 3.15 -14.38 3.01
CA GLU A 48 2.95 -15.42 4.04
C GLU A 48 4.23 -16.24 4.29
N GLU A 49 5.06 -16.45 3.26
CA GLU A 49 6.39 -17.06 3.39
C GLU A 49 7.37 -16.15 4.15
N LYS A 50 7.35 -14.83 3.89
CA LYS A 50 8.22 -13.85 4.58
C LYS A 50 7.78 -13.59 6.02
N PHE A 51 6.49 -13.71 6.33
CA PHE A 51 5.91 -13.41 7.64
C PHE A 51 5.15 -14.64 8.18
N PRO A 52 5.87 -15.61 8.79
CA PRO A 52 5.25 -16.82 9.34
C PRO A 52 4.13 -16.49 10.33
N GLY A 53 2.98 -17.15 10.16
CA GLY A 53 1.79 -16.95 11.00
C GLY A 53 0.82 -15.88 10.49
N VAL A 54 1.17 -15.13 9.44
CA VAL A 54 0.23 -14.27 8.72
C VAL A 54 -0.57 -15.11 7.73
N ILE A 55 -1.89 -14.90 7.66
CA ILE A 55 -2.77 -15.50 6.66
C ILE A 55 -3.54 -14.39 5.95
N LEU A 56 -3.10 -14.06 4.74
CA LEU A 56 -3.67 -13.00 3.92
C LEU A 56 -4.77 -13.55 3.02
N GLY A 57 -4.41 -14.48 2.13
CA GLY A 57 -5.19 -14.80 0.94
C GLY A 57 -5.34 -13.61 -0.03
N ILE A 58 -5.80 -13.92 -1.24
CA ILE A 58 -5.96 -12.96 -2.35
C ILE A 58 -6.80 -11.74 -1.96
N ASP A 59 -7.89 -11.94 -1.23
CA ASP A 59 -8.85 -10.87 -0.93
C ASP A 59 -8.26 -9.80 -0.01
N LYS A 60 -7.49 -10.18 1.02
CA LYS A 60 -6.89 -9.21 1.95
C LYS A 60 -5.82 -8.37 1.26
N VAL A 61 -5.02 -8.98 0.39
CA VAL A 61 -4.00 -8.28 -0.42
C VAL A 61 -4.67 -7.27 -1.37
N LYS A 62 -5.74 -7.65 -2.06
CA LYS A 62 -6.50 -6.74 -2.94
C LYS A 62 -7.12 -5.58 -2.17
N ILE A 63 -7.75 -5.85 -1.02
CA ILE A 63 -8.34 -4.81 -0.17
C ILE A 63 -7.25 -3.84 0.29
N LYS A 64 -6.07 -4.33 0.66
CA LYS A 64 -4.94 -3.48 1.05
C LYS A 64 -4.45 -2.62 -0.11
N ALA A 65 -4.26 -3.21 -1.30
CA ALA A 65 -3.89 -2.48 -2.51
C ALA A 65 -4.85 -1.32 -2.79
N GLN A 66 -6.16 -1.60 -2.72
CA GLN A 66 -7.19 -0.59 -2.95
C GLN A 66 -7.13 0.54 -1.91
N ARG A 67 -6.95 0.21 -0.63
CA ARG A 67 -6.81 1.22 0.44
C ARG A 67 -5.59 2.11 0.23
N LEU A 68 -4.43 1.52 -0.05
CA LEU A 68 -3.20 2.27 -0.31
C LEU A 68 -3.36 3.21 -1.52
N LYS A 69 -3.97 2.72 -2.60
CA LYS A 69 -4.25 3.55 -3.78
C LYS A 69 -5.18 4.71 -3.46
N THR A 70 -6.25 4.47 -2.69
CA THR A 70 -7.16 5.56 -2.25
C THR A 70 -6.42 6.60 -1.40
N GLN A 71 -5.62 6.17 -0.42
CA GLN A 71 -4.84 7.07 0.43
C GLN A 71 -3.84 7.90 -0.39
N TYR A 72 -3.13 7.27 -1.32
CA TYR A 72 -2.24 7.96 -2.24
C TYR A 72 -2.98 8.99 -3.10
N THR A 73 -4.11 8.62 -3.71
CA THR A 73 -4.91 9.56 -4.51
C THR A 73 -5.34 10.76 -3.67
N GLN A 74 -5.94 10.53 -2.49
CA GLN A 74 -6.38 11.60 -1.60
C GLN A 74 -5.22 12.54 -1.22
N PHE A 75 -4.05 11.97 -0.91
CA PHE A 75 -2.85 12.73 -0.57
C PHE A 75 -2.35 13.58 -1.75
N THR A 76 -2.29 13.00 -2.95
CA THR A 76 -1.86 13.73 -4.16
C THR A 76 -2.85 14.83 -4.56
N GLU A 77 -4.15 14.61 -4.39
CA GLU A 77 -5.17 15.63 -4.60
C GLU A 77 -5.01 16.79 -3.61
N LEU A 78 -4.77 16.50 -2.33
CA LEU A 78 -4.52 17.52 -1.32
C LEU A 78 -3.32 18.40 -1.69
N ILE A 79 -2.17 17.80 -2.03
CA ILE A 79 -0.97 18.51 -2.50
C ILE A 79 -1.30 19.41 -3.70
N ARG A 80 -2.01 18.87 -4.70
CA ARG A 80 -2.35 19.62 -5.92
C ARG A 80 -3.25 20.83 -5.65
N HIS A 81 -4.15 20.76 -4.68
CA HIS A 81 -5.15 21.79 -4.43
C HIS A 81 -4.74 22.84 -3.40
N THR A 82 -3.80 22.53 -2.51
CA THR A 82 -3.45 23.41 -1.37
C THR A 82 -2.24 24.31 -1.62
N GLY A 83 -1.51 24.14 -2.74
CA GLY A 83 -0.27 24.88 -3.01
C GLY A 83 0.91 24.41 -2.14
N VAL A 84 0.78 23.24 -1.53
CA VAL A 84 1.71 22.66 -0.57
C VAL A 84 2.52 21.59 -1.29
N GLY A 85 3.84 21.67 -1.24
CA GLY A 85 4.75 20.71 -1.87
C GLY A 85 5.04 19.52 -0.97
N TRP A 86 5.39 18.38 -1.57
CA TRP A 86 5.93 17.23 -0.83
C TRP A 86 7.46 17.22 -0.95
N ASP A 87 8.14 17.14 0.19
CA ASP A 87 9.59 16.94 0.25
C ASP A 87 9.90 15.46 0.46
N GLY A 88 10.17 14.75 -0.63
CA GLY A 88 10.51 13.33 -0.61
C GLY A 88 11.68 12.95 0.33
N PRO A 89 12.79 13.73 0.38
CA PRO A 89 13.91 13.45 1.27
C PRO A 89 13.59 13.49 2.76
N THR A 90 12.73 14.41 3.22
CA THR A 90 12.40 14.54 4.64
C THR A 90 11.09 13.87 5.01
N ASN A 91 10.34 13.35 4.02
CA ASN A 91 9.01 12.78 4.21
C ASN A 91 8.03 13.79 4.86
N THR A 92 8.17 15.08 4.51
CA THR A 92 7.32 16.15 5.07
C THR A 92 6.62 16.97 4.00
N VAL A 93 5.41 17.40 4.33
CA VAL A 93 4.65 18.39 3.58
C VAL A 93 5.23 19.79 3.86
N LYS A 94 5.64 20.51 2.82
CA LYS A 94 6.15 21.88 2.90
C LYS A 94 5.14 22.86 2.29
N ALA A 95 4.67 23.80 3.09
CA ALA A 95 3.93 24.95 2.58
C ALA A 95 4.91 26.05 2.16
N ASN A 96 4.64 26.72 1.05
CA ASN A 96 5.33 27.98 0.77
C ASN A 96 4.91 29.02 1.83
N PRO A 97 5.85 29.81 2.37
CA PRO A 97 5.55 30.76 3.44
C PRO A 97 4.76 32.03 3.02
N ASP A 98 4.15 32.09 1.84
CA ASP A 98 3.45 33.31 1.37
C ASP A 98 1.93 33.11 1.24
N ILE A 99 1.23 33.41 2.35
CA ILE A 99 0.02 34.26 2.38
C ILE A 99 0.19 35.24 3.55
#